data_AF-S8E5T8-F1
#
_entry.id   AF-S8E5T8-F1
#
_cell.length_a   1.000
_cell.length_b   1.000
_cell.length_c   1.000
_cell.angle_alpha   90.00
_cell.angle_beta   90.00
_cell.angle_gamma   90.00
#
_symmetry.space_group_name_H-M   'P 1'
#
loop_
_entity.id
_entity.type
_entity.pdbx_description
1 polymer ?
#
loop_
_entity_poly.entity_id
_entity_poly.type
_entity_poly.pdbx_seq_one_letter_code
_entity_poly.pdbx_strand_id
1 'polypeptide(L)'
;MDFELRRAREKLEKEQRERKERARRKLESEREAKQEAILRRQAIEEVQRGRRMIAAEAEAKANQLEEESLVAGRGVKFSRILEAVPYQGIGDKIKLPPSCFRELSEKGAFDKGPLHFSLSLIHQESPSGSQTSENGMIRTTHAGVLEFTTEEGFVSLPQHCWNNLFFPSAGGASSSGLVEVRYVWLPKGSYAKLQSVEMGFSDIPNHKAVLETSLRQHATLSQGDTLTVAHGVLTYHLRILELKPSSSISVLETDIEVDIIGPESASDERDQYVLKPLVVGKPEQGFVEEGNYAYYKFTVAEDASKLTINLESQTREGDVDLYVSRHPLLFPTQHRHVWSSHDVGSKSLVLTSEDRNFGPGTYSIAVFGFKGTSKYQLSIKKVEEEDGSSSHRKPGHHHALSSDGVVDSVVCGNCRRPIPSRTIGLHEAYCRRHNVVCGHEGCGIVVRVEEAGDHLHCEKCGAGLHRGEVEKHSKVFHEPLRCPCGILLEKEHMV
;
A
#
# COMPACT_ATOMS: atom_id res chain seq x y z
N MET A 1 -73.24 91.93 -37.94
CA MET A 1 -72.28 91.26 -38.84
C MET A 1 -70.96 90.85 -38.16
N ASP A 2 -70.54 91.46 -37.03
CA ASP A 2 -69.22 91.16 -36.40
C ASP A 2 -69.11 89.84 -35.61
N PHE A 3 -70.21 89.32 -35.05
CA PHE A 3 -70.18 88.14 -34.17
C PHE A 3 -69.93 86.83 -34.94
N GLU A 4 -70.50 86.70 -36.14
CA GLU A 4 -70.35 85.50 -36.98
C GLU A 4 -68.95 85.40 -37.58
N LEU A 5 -68.33 86.53 -37.94
CA LEU A 5 -66.95 86.60 -38.44
C LEU A 5 -65.91 86.25 -37.36
N ARG A 6 -66.11 86.68 -36.10
CA ARG A 6 -65.23 86.27 -34.99
C ARG A 6 -65.32 84.78 -34.71
N ARG A 7 -66.54 84.23 -34.67
CA ARG A 7 -66.77 82.79 -34.44
C ARG A 7 -66.18 81.91 -35.54
N ALA A 8 -66.25 82.37 -36.80
CA ALA A 8 -65.61 81.70 -37.94
C ALA A 8 -64.08 81.74 -37.84
N ARG A 9 -63.49 82.88 -37.44
CA ARG A 9 -62.04 83.04 -37.25
C ARG A 9 -61.49 82.20 -36.10
N GLU A 10 -62.18 82.16 -34.96
CA GLU A 10 -61.82 81.30 -33.82
C GLU A 10 -61.92 79.81 -34.17
N LYS A 11 -62.94 79.41 -34.94
CA LYS A 11 -63.07 78.03 -35.44
C LYS A 11 -61.93 77.67 -36.38
N LEU A 12 -61.55 78.58 -37.28
CA LEU A 12 -60.43 78.39 -38.20
C LEU A 12 -59.09 78.30 -37.44
N GLU A 13 -58.87 79.16 -36.45
CA GLU A 13 -57.65 79.14 -35.62
C GLU A 13 -57.56 77.89 -34.75
N LYS A 14 -58.69 77.42 -34.19
CA LYS A 14 -58.75 76.16 -33.45
C LYS A 14 -58.44 74.98 -34.37
N GLU A 15 -59.02 74.94 -35.57
CA GLU A 15 -58.75 73.89 -36.56
C GLU A 15 -57.28 73.91 -37.03
N GLN A 16 -56.70 75.09 -37.25
CA GLN A 16 -55.27 75.23 -37.59
C GLN A 16 -54.36 74.76 -36.45
N ARG A 17 -54.70 75.07 -35.19
CA ARG A 17 -53.95 74.58 -34.02
C ARG A 17 -54.05 73.06 -33.88
N GLU A 18 -55.24 72.49 -34.01
CA GLU A 18 -55.44 71.04 -33.96
C GLU A 18 -54.70 70.31 -35.10
N ARG A 19 -54.71 70.86 -36.33
CA ARG A 19 -53.92 70.31 -37.44
C ARG A 19 -52.42 70.37 -37.17
N LYS A 20 -51.92 71.48 -36.63
CA LYS A 20 -50.51 71.64 -36.27
C LYS A 20 -50.09 70.69 -35.14
N GLU A 21 -50.95 70.49 -34.15
CA GLU A 21 -50.69 69.58 -33.04
C GLU A 21 -50.72 68.11 -33.49
N ARG A 22 -51.69 67.72 -34.33
CA ARG A 22 -51.70 66.37 -34.95
C ARG A 22 -50.47 66.12 -35.81
N ALA A 23 -50.03 67.11 -36.60
CA ALA A 23 -48.82 67.00 -37.40
C ALA A 23 -47.58 66.83 -36.51
N ARG A 24 -47.48 67.59 -35.40
CA ARG A 24 -46.37 67.47 -34.43
C ARG A 24 -46.34 66.10 -33.76
N ARG A 25 -47.49 65.59 -33.27
CA ARG A 25 -47.59 64.25 -32.66
C ARG A 25 -47.24 63.13 -33.64
N LYS A 26 -47.64 63.27 -34.92
CA LYS A 26 -47.29 62.30 -35.96
C LYS A 26 -45.78 62.27 -36.22
N LEU A 27 -45.14 63.44 -36.26
CA LEU A 27 -43.70 63.58 -36.50
C LEU A 27 -42.86 63.08 -35.32
N GLU A 28 -43.34 63.29 -34.09
CA GLU A 28 -42.75 62.77 -32.86
C GLU A 28 -42.85 61.24 -32.79
N SER A 29 -44.04 60.68 -33.04
CA SER A 29 -44.25 59.22 -33.11
C SER A 29 -43.42 58.56 -34.22
N GLU A 30 -43.26 59.20 -35.38
CA GLU A 30 -42.40 58.70 -36.45
C GLU A 30 -40.91 58.72 -36.06
N ARG A 31 -40.49 59.73 -35.27
CA ARG A 31 -39.11 59.83 -34.77
C ARG A 31 -38.81 58.75 -33.73
N GLU A 32 -39.75 58.51 -32.80
CA GLU A 32 -39.66 57.44 -31.81
C GLU A 32 -39.64 56.06 -32.48
N ALA A 33 -40.54 55.80 -33.43
CA ALA A 33 -40.57 54.54 -34.18
C ALA A 33 -39.27 54.29 -34.97
N LYS A 34 -38.66 55.35 -35.54
CA LYS A 34 -37.33 55.25 -36.19
C LYS A 34 -36.22 54.95 -35.20
N GLN A 35 -36.22 55.57 -34.02
CA GLN A 35 -35.23 55.28 -32.97
C GLN A 35 -35.36 53.86 -32.44
N GLU A 36 -36.58 53.39 -32.18
CA GLU A 36 -36.84 52.02 -31.74
C GLU A 36 -36.42 50.99 -32.81
N ALA A 37 -36.69 51.27 -34.09
CA ALA A 37 -36.24 50.41 -35.19
C ALA A 37 -34.71 50.31 -35.29
N ILE A 38 -33.98 51.42 -35.03
CA ILE A 38 -32.51 51.42 -35.00
C ILE A 38 -31.99 50.59 -33.83
N LEU A 39 -32.53 50.80 -32.62
CA LEU A 39 -32.14 50.04 -31.43
C LEU A 39 -32.42 48.53 -31.60
N ARG A 40 -33.58 48.18 -32.15
CA ARG A 40 -33.93 46.78 -32.45
C ARG A 40 -32.99 46.16 -33.48
N ARG A 41 -32.60 46.92 -34.51
CA ARG A 41 -31.62 46.45 -35.51
C ARG A 41 -30.24 46.25 -34.90
N GLN A 42 -29.77 47.19 -34.07
CA GLN A 42 -28.50 47.08 -33.36
C GLN A 42 -28.48 45.87 -32.41
N ALA A 43 -29.54 45.67 -31.63
CA ALA A 43 -29.66 44.50 -30.75
C ALA A 43 -29.63 43.17 -31.52
N ILE A 44 -30.28 43.08 -32.68
CA ILE A 44 -30.23 41.89 -33.55
C ILE A 44 -28.81 41.67 -34.08
N GLU A 45 -28.14 42.73 -34.52
CA GLU A 45 -26.76 42.66 -35.04
C GLU A 45 -25.75 42.26 -33.97
N GLU A 46 -25.90 42.76 -32.74
CA GLU A 46 -25.07 42.36 -31.58
C GLU A 46 -25.26 40.89 -31.21
N VAL A 47 -26.51 40.40 -31.19
CA VAL A 47 -26.79 38.98 -30.95
C VAL A 47 -26.21 38.10 -32.06
N GLN A 48 -26.34 38.51 -33.32
CA GLN A 48 -25.76 37.78 -34.45
C GLN A 48 -24.23 37.78 -34.40
N ARG A 49 -23.60 38.91 -34.04
CA ARG A 49 -22.16 39.02 -33.84
C ARG A 49 -21.69 38.13 -32.69
N GLY A 50 -22.40 38.11 -31.57
CA GLY A 50 -22.10 37.22 -30.44
C GLY A 50 -22.15 35.75 -30.84
N ARG A 51 -23.20 35.34 -31.58
CA ARG A 51 -23.30 33.96 -32.11
C ARG A 51 -22.16 33.61 -33.05
N ARG A 52 -21.74 34.53 -33.92
CA ARG A 52 -20.60 34.30 -34.84
C ARG A 52 -19.28 34.17 -34.06
N MET A 53 -19.07 34.98 -33.03
CA MET A 53 -17.87 34.88 -32.19
C MET A 53 -17.81 33.54 -31.46
N ILE A 54 -18.91 33.09 -30.85
CA ILE A 54 -18.99 31.79 -30.17
C ILE A 54 -18.77 30.64 -31.17
N ALA A 55 -19.38 30.72 -32.35
CA ALA A 55 -19.18 29.71 -33.40
C ALA A 55 -17.71 29.66 -33.88
N ALA A 56 -17.09 30.81 -34.11
CA ALA A 56 -15.68 30.90 -34.52
C ALA A 56 -14.72 30.42 -33.41
N GLU A 57 -15.00 30.73 -32.15
CA GLU A 57 -14.20 30.23 -31.02
C GLU A 57 -14.35 28.71 -30.87
N ALA A 58 -15.56 28.18 -31.04
CA ALA A 58 -15.80 26.74 -31.01
C ALA A 58 -15.09 26.01 -32.16
N GLU A 59 -15.11 26.58 -33.37
CA GLU A 59 -14.38 26.05 -34.53
C GLU A 59 -12.86 26.12 -34.33
N ALA A 60 -12.34 27.24 -33.82
CA ALA A 60 -10.92 27.38 -33.51
C ALA A 60 -10.45 26.35 -32.47
N LYS A 61 -11.24 26.12 -31.41
CA LYS A 61 -10.98 25.06 -30.42
C LYS A 61 -11.01 23.66 -31.03
N ALA A 62 -11.96 23.38 -31.92
CA ALA A 62 -12.06 22.09 -32.58
C ALA A 62 -10.85 21.83 -33.50
N ASN A 63 -10.42 22.84 -34.26
CA ASN A 63 -9.24 22.77 -35.11
C ASN A 63 -7.97 22.56 -34.28
N GLN A 64 -7.82 23.29 -33.16
CA GLN A 64 -6.69 23.13 -32.26
C GLN A 64 -6.61 21.71 -31.69
N LEU A 65 -7.73 21.15 -31.21
CA LEU A 65 -7.79 19.78 -30.69
C LEU A 65 -7.46 18.74 -31.78
N GLU A 66 -7.85 18.99 -33.02
CA GLU A 66 -7.53 18.14 -34.15
C GLU A 66 -6.03 18.16 -34.48
N GLU A 67 -5.40 19.33 -34.50
CA GLU A 67 -3.96 19.48 -34.67
C GLU A 67 -3.18 18.78 -33.55
N GLU A 68 -3.59 18.98 -32.29
CA GLU A 68 -2.98 18.30 -31.13
C GLU A 68 -3.09 16.78 -31.23
N SER A 69 -4.25 16.24 -31.64
CA SER A 69 -4.44 14.81 -31.84
C SER A 69 -3.57 14.26 -32.98
N LEU A 70 -3.36 15.02 -34.05
CA LEU A 70 -2.49 14.63 -35.15
C LEU A 70 -1.02 14.62 -34.73
N VAL A 71 -0.58 15.63 -33.97
CA VAL A 71 0.78 15.67 -33.42
C VAL A 71 1.02 14.52 -32.47
N ALA A 72 0.08 14.25 -31.55
CA ALA A 72 0.17 13.16 -30.58
C ALA A 72 0.28 11.78 -31.25
N GLY A 73 -0.45 11.52 -32.33
CA GLY A 73 -0.36 10.26 -33.09
C GLY A 73 0.72 10.26 -34.18
N ARG A 74 1.70 11.17 -34.14
CA ARG A 74 2.77 11.31 -35.14
C ARG A 74 2.23 11.38 -36.59
N GLY A 75 1.11 12.06 -36.79
CA GLY A 75 0.39 12.22 -38.05
C GLY A 75 -0.70 11.17 -38.31
N VAL A 76 -0.98 10.25 -37.37
CA VAL A 76 -2.14 9.35 -37.43
C VAL A 76 -3.18 9.78 -36.42
N LYS A 77 -4.38 10.12 -36.88
CA LYS A 77 -5.54 10.38 -36.01
C LYS A 77 -6.42 9.14 -35.92
N PHE A 78 -6.56 8.59 -34.73
CA PHE A 78 -7.48 7.49 -34.44
C PHE A 78 -8.08 7.69 -33.05
N SER A 79 -9.41 7.74 -32.98
CA SER A 79 -10.18 7.76 -31.73
C SER A 79 -11.47 6.96 -31.93
N ARG A 80 -11.79 6.09 -30.97
CA ARG A 80 -13.01 5.27 -30.94
C ARG A 80 -13.57 5.23 -29.53
N ILE A 81 -14.89 5.31 -29.43
CA ILE A 81 -15.61 5.11 -28.17
C ILE A 81 -16.06 3.66 -28.16
N LEU A 82 -15.61 2.90 -27.15
CA LEU A 82 -15.88 1.48 -27.01
C LEU A 82 -16.39 1.20 -25.59
N GLU A 83 -17.25 0.19 -25.46
CA GLU A 83 -17.70 -0.27 -24.15
C GLU A 83 -16.64 -1.15 -23.50
N ALA A 84 -16.24 -0.81 -22.27
CA ALA A 84 -15.18 -1.51 -21.56
C ALA A 84 -15.67 -2.81 -20.92
N VAL A 85 -14.98 -3.91 -21.22
CA VAL A 85 -15.21 -5.24 -20.64
C VAL A 85 -13.94 -5.70 -19.91
N PRO A 86 -14.02 -6.11 -18.64
CA PRO A 86 -12.85 -6.59 -17.92
C PRO A 86 -12.44 -7.99 -18.43
N TYR A 87 -11.14 -8.26 -18.51
CA TYR A 87 -10.63 -9.60 -18.73
C TYR A 87 -9.44 -9.92 -17.81
N GLN A 88 -9.16 -11.21 -17.62
CA GLN A 88 -8.01 -11.67 -16.84
C GLN A 88 -6.73 -11.58 -17.69
N GLY A 89 -6.17 -10.37 -17.75
CA GLY A 89 -4.90 -10.07 -18.40
C GLY A 89 -3.83 -9.62 -17.42
N ILE A 90 -2.57 -9.80 -17.81
CA ILE A 90 -1.40 -9.33 -17.07
C ILE A 90 -0.90 -8.04 -17.75
N GLY A 91 -0.52 -7.03 -16.95
CA GLY A 91 0.00 -5.76 -17.45
C GLY A 91 -1.09 -4.82 -17.99
N ASP A 92 -0.72 -3.99 -18.96
CA ASP A 92 -1.52 -2.90 -19.53
C ASP A 92 -1.90 -3.14 -21.00
N LYS A 93 -1.90 -4.39 -21.45
CA LYS A 93 -2.16 -4.72 -22.86
C LYS A 93 -3.65 -4.92 -23.08
N ILE A 94 -4.28 -4.11 -23.91
CA ILE A 94 -5.72 -4.19 -24.20
C ILE A 94 -6.00 -5.04 -25.43
N LYS A 95 -7.23 -5.53 -25.57
CA LYS A 95 -7.72 -6.15 -26.80
C LYS A 95 -8.73 -5.23 -27.49
N LEU A 96 -8.56 -5.06 -28.79
CA LEU A 96 -9.38 -4.18 -29.60
C LEU A 96 -10.17 -4.96 -30.66
N PRO A 97 -11.22 -4.36 -31.24
CA PRO A 97 -11.93 -4.97 -32.36
C PRO A 97 -11.11 -5.05 -33.66
N PRO A 98 -11.37 -6.03 -34.54
CA PRO A 98 -10.76 -6.12 -35.87
C PRO A 98 -10.95 -4.87 -36.74
N SER A 99 -12.06 -4.14 -36.60
CA SER A 99 -12.26 -2.85 -37.29
C SER A 99 -11.17 -1.82 -36.97
N CYS A 100 -10.70 -1.79 -35.73
CA CYS A 100 -9.64 -0.88 -35.29
C CYS A 100 -8.31 -1.21 -35.97
N PHE A 101 -8.02 -2.50 -36.16
CA PHE A 101 -6.83 -2.95 -36.90
C PHE A 101 -6.83 -2.42 -38.34
N ARG A 102 -7.94 -2.60 -39.06
CA ARG A 102 -8.08 -2.15 -40.45
C ARG A 102 -7.85 -0.64 -40.57
N GLU A 103 -8.49 0.15 -39.71
CA GLU A 103 -8.36 1.61 -39.75
C GLU A 103 -6.93 2.09 -39.42
N LEU A 104 -6.29 1.48 -38.41
CA LEU A 104 -4.90 1.79 -38.06
C LEU A 104 -3.92 1.38 -39.17
N SER A 105 -4.20 0.28 -39.87
CA SER A 105 -3.41 -0.21 -41.00
C SER A 105 -3.53 0.71 -42.21
N GLU A 106 -4.77 1.10 -42.57
CA GLU A 106 -5.04 2.05 -43.65
C GLU A 106 -4.35 3.41 -43.41
N LYS A 107 -4.21 3.82 -42.14
CA LYS A 107 -3.54 5.06 -41.74
C LYS A 107 -2.02 4.93 -41.53
N GLY A 108 -1.43 3.75 -41.75
CA GLY A 108 0.00 3.52 -41.62
C GLY A 108 0.53 3.65 -40.19
N ALA A 109 -0.27 3.30 -39.18
CA ALA A 109 0.15 3.36 -37.77
C ALA A 109 1.24 2.33 -37.43
N PHE A 110 1.20 1.15 -38.06
CA PHE A 110 2.14 0.04 -37.81
C PHE A 110 3.58 0.37 -38.23
N ASP A 111 3.76 1.27 -39.20
CA ASP A 111 5.08 1.70 -39.67
C ASP A 111 5.76 2.68 -38.72
N LYS A 112 5.03 3.20 -37.71
CA LYS A 112 5.50 4.28 -36.82
C LYS A 112 6.06 3.78 -35.48
N GLY A 113 6.08 2.46 -35.26
CA GLY A 113 6.61 1.81 -34.07
C GLY A 113 5.55 1.06 -33.27
N PRO A 114 5.78 0.82 -31.97
CA PRO A 114 4.81 0.16 -31.12
C PRO A 114 3.51 0.98 -31.05
N LEU A 115 2.38 0.30 -30.84
CA LEU A 115 1.07 0.94 -30.78
C LEU A 115 0.67 1.19 -29.33
N HIS A 116 0.51 2.47 -28.99
CA HIS A 116 0.09 2.93 -27.68
C HIS A 116 -1.27 3.64 -27.81
N PHE A 117 -2.09 3.49 -26.79
CA PHE A 117 -3.42 4.07 -26.73
C PHE A 117 -3.63 4.80 -25.41
N SER A 118 -4.19 5.99 -25.49
CA SER A 118 -4.75 6.71 -24.35
C SER A 118 -6.18 6.24 -24.13
N LEU A 119 -6.51 5.89 -22.90
CA LEU A 119 -7.83 5.48 -22.45
C LEU A 119 -8.40 6.55 -21.52
N SER A 120 -9.54 7.12 -21.88
CA SER A 120 -10.26 8.10 -21.05
C SER A 120 -11.68 7.65 -20.79
N LEU A 121 -12.12 7.72 -19.53
CA LEU A 121 -13.49 7.39 -19.16
C LEU A 121 -14.45 8.51 -19.57
N ILE A 122 -15.48 8.18 -20.35
CA ILE A 122 -16.56 9.11 -20.71
C ILE A 122 -17.63 9.02 -19.62
N HIS A 123 -17.73 10.05 -18.79
CA HIS A 123 -18.85 10.17 -17.85
C HIS A 123 -20.11 10.58 -18.63
N GLN A 124 -21.16 9.77 -18.56
CA GLN A 124 -22.50 10.24 -18.91
C GLN A 124 -22.98 11.16 -17.79
N GLU A 125 -22.58 12.43 -17.83
CA GLU A 125 -23.26 13.45 -17.04
C GLU A 125 -24.72 13.52 -17.51
N SER A 126 -25.64 13.13 -16.64
CA SER A 126 -27.05 13.48 -16.80
C SER A 126 -27.16 15.01 -16.81
N PRO A 127 -27.96 15.61 -17.70
CA PRO A 127 -28.07 17.06 -17.80
C PRO A 127 -28.90 17.57 -16.61
N SER A 128 -28.26 17.84 -15.49
CA SER A 128 -28.88 18.48 -14.33
C SER A 128 -27.81 19.32 -13.65
N GLY A 129 -27.80 20.61 -13.98
CA GLY A 129 -26.81 21.55 -13.48
C GLY A 129 -26.80 21.63 -11.96
N SER A 130 -25.66 21.35 -11.38
CA SER A 130 -25.22 21.98 -10.13
C SER A 130 -23.70 22.14 -10.19
N GLN A 131 -23.27 23.37 -10.37
CA GLN A 131 -21.87 23.74 -10.18
C GLN A 131 -21.55 23.59 -8.69
N THR A 132 -20.78 22.57 -8.35
CA THR A 132 -19.90 22.59 -7.18
C THR A 132 -18.61 21.90 -7.57
N SER A 133 -17.57 22.71 -7.69
CA SER A 133 -16.21 22.34 -8.00
C SER A 133 -15.64 21.38 -6.95
N GLU A 134 -15.31 20.16 -7.38
CA GLU A 134 -14.04 19.53 -7.06
C GLU A 134 -13.51 18.94 -8.38
N ASN A 135 -12.20 19.04 -8.63
CA ASN A 135 -11.54 18.66 -9.88
C ASN A 135 -12.02 17.28 -10.39
N GLY A 136 -12.97 17.27 -11.32
CA GLY A 136 -13.27 16.13 -12.20
C GLY A 136 -12.14 15.97 -13.20
N MET A 137 -10.93 15.67 -12.72
CA MET A 137 -9.78 15.39 -13.56
C MET A 137 -10.12 14.12 -14.33
N ILE A 138 -10.41 14.26 -15.63
CA ILE A 138 -10.63 13.14 -16.53
C ILE A 138 -9.44 12.20 -16.35
N ARG A 139 -9.66 11.04 -15.72
CA ARG A 139 -8.60 10.07 -15.53
C ARG A 139 -8.25 9.45 -16.88
N THR A 140 -6.99 9.61 -17.24
CA THR A 140 -6.40 9.06 -18.46
C THR A 140 -5.34 8.06 -18.06
N THR A 141 -5.47 6.82 -18.53
CA THR A 141 -4.38 5.82 -18.45
C THR A 141 -3.94 5.46 -19.86
N HIS A 142 -2.75 4.91 -20.00
CA HIS A 142 -2.20 4.49 -21.27
C HIS A 142 -2.08 2.97 -21.30
N ALA A 143 -2.13 2.41 -22.50
CA ALA A 143 -2.09 0.98 -22.71
C ALA A 143 -1.42 0.64 -24.04
N GLY A 144 -0.79 -0.54 -24.10
CA GLY A 144 -0.41 -1.17 -25.36
C GLY A 144 -1.53 -2.04 -25.91
N VAL A 145 -1.47 -2.46 -27.17
CA VAL A 145 -2.38 -3.48 -27.72
C VAL A 145 -1.76 -4.87 -27.65
N LEU A 146 -2.55 -5.86 -27.21
CA LEU A 146 -2.18 -7.27 -27.25
C LEU A 146 -2.56 -7.90 -28.59
N GLU A 147 -3.84 -7.80 -28.95
CA GLU A 147 -4.42 -8.42 -30.13
C GLU A 147 -5.73 -7.72 -30.54
N PHE A 148 -6.17 -8.00 -31.77
CA PHE A 148 -7.38 -7.43 -32.36
C PHE A 148 -8.46 -8.50 -32.53
N THR A 149 -8.94 -9.06 -31.42
CA THR A 149 -9.86 -10.22 -31.39
C THR A 149 -11.20 -9.94 -30.71
N THR A 150 -11.39 -8.76 -30.13
CA THR A 150 -12.60 -8.40 -29.38
C THR A 150 -13.80 -8.18 -30.31
N GLU A 151 -15.01 -8.40 -29.78
CA GLU A 151 -16.25 -8.08 -30.50
C GLU A 151 -16.35 -6.59 -30.87
N GLU A 152 -16.97 -6.31 -32.00
CA GLU A 152 -17.16 -4.94 -32.48
C GLU A 152 -17.97 -4.11 -31.48
N GLY A 153 -17.47 -2.91 -31.16
CA GLY A 153 -18.08 -2.01 -30.16
C GLY A 153 -17.53 -2.17 -28.73
N PHE A 154 -16.74 -3.21 -28.46
CA PHE A 154 -16.19 -3.46 -27.12
C PHE A 154 -14.66 -3.33 -27.07
N VAL A 155 -14.12 -3.00 -25.90
CA VAL A 155 -12.69 -3.06 -25.60
C VAL A 155 -12.45 -3.93 -24.38
N SER A 156 -11.55 -4.91 -24.50
CA SER A 156 -11.21 -5.75 -23.35
C SER A 156 -10.05 -5.12 -22.58
N LEU A 157 -10.29 -4.74 -21.33
CA LEU A 157 -9.31 -4.10 -20.45
C LEU A 157 -8.78 -5.09 -19.41
N PRO A 158 -7.45 -5.15 -19.19
CA PRO A 158 -6.88 -5.94 -18.11
C PRO A 158 -7.19 -5.27 -16.76
N GLN A 159 -7.04 -6.04 -15.68
CA GLN A 159 -7.34 -5.57 -14.31
C GLN A 159 -6.56 -4.31 -13.93
N HIS A 160 -5.31 -4.17 -14.38
CA HIS A 160 -4.51 -2.98 -14.13
C HIS A 160 -5.15 -1.70 -14.72
N CYS A 161 -5.49 -1.71 -16.01
CA CYS A 161 -6.14 -0.57 -16.66
C CYS A 161 -7.53 -0.31 -16.07
N TRP A 162 -8.27 -1.38 -15.72
CA TRP A 162 -9.57 -1.27 -15.08
C TRP A 162 -9.47 -0.54 -13.74
N ASN A 163 -8.53 -0.94 -12.88
CA ASN A 163 -8.36 -0.34 -11.56
C ASN A 163 -7.93 1.13 -11.67
N ASN A 164 -7.03 1.47 -12.59
CA ASN A 164 -6.60 2.86 -12.76
C ASN A 164 -7.69 3.77 -13.34
N LEU A 165 -8.59 3.25 -14.19
CA LEU A 165 -9.69 4.02 -14.77
C LEU A 165 -10.89 4.19 -13.84
N PHE A 166 -11.29 3.14 -13.12
CA PHE A 166 -12.59 3.09 -12.42
C PHE A 166 -12.51 3.24 -10.89
N PHE A 167 -11.37 2.95 -10.25
CA PHE A 167 -11.37 2.63 -8.82
C PHE A 167 -11.43 3.81 -7.81
N PRO A 168 -11.14 5.08 -8.14
CA PRO A 168 -11.31 6.14 -7.15
C PRO A 168 -12.58 7.00 -7.30
N SER A 169 -13.50 6.69 -8.24
CA SER A 169 -14.59 7.61 -8.60
C SER A 169 -16.03 7.11 -8.41
N ALA A 170 -16.28 5.91 -7.89
CA ALA A 170 -17.65 5.49 -7.66
C ALA A 170 -17.76 4.52 -6.49
N GLY A 171 -18.47 4.93 -5.44
CA GLY A 171 -19.03 3.99 -4.49
C GLY A 171 -19.95 3.01 -5.24
N GLY A 172 -19.66 1.72 -5.10
CA GLY A 172 -20.48 0.66 -5.68
C GLY A 172 -19.90 0.12 -6.97
N ALA A 173 -19.31 -1.08 -6.87
CA ALA A 173 -19.06 -1.95 -7.99
C ALA A 173 -20.34 -2.14 -8.82
N SER A 174 -20.43 -1.53 -10.00
CA SER A 174 -21.22 -1.95 -11.16
C SER A 174 -21.30 -0.81 -12.19
N SER A 175 -20.54 -0.93 -13.30
CA SER A 175 -21.09 -0.91 -14.67
C SER A 175 -19.96 -0.70 -15.67
N SER A 176 -20.06 -1.37 -16.81
CA SER A 176 -19.27 -1.10 -18.01
C SER A 176 -19.36 0.39 -18.35
N GLY A 177 -18.22 1.06 -18.41
CA GLY A 177 -18.14 2.45 -18.85
C GLY A 177 -17.81 2.54 -20.34
N LEU A 178 -18.31 3.58 -21.01
CA LEU A 178 -17.80 3.97 -22.32
C LEU A 178 -16.41 4.57 -22.15
N VAL A 179 -15.43 4.00 -22.83
CA VAL A 179 -14.04 4.44 -22.82
C VAL A 179 -13.68 4.97 -24.20
N GLU A 180 -13.14 6.17 -24.26
CA GLU A 180 -12.50 6.68 -25.47
C GLU A 180 -11.09 6.09 -25.58
N VAL A 181 -10.83 5.37 -26.67
CA VAL A 181 -9.53 4.81 -27.05
C VAL A 181 -8.94 5.68 -28.15
N ARG A 182 -7.85 6.39 -27.84
CA ARG A 182 -7.15 7.26 -28.79
C ARG A 182 -5.74 6.77 -29.07
N TYR A 183 -5.36 6.67 -30.33
CA TYR A 183 -3.98 6.35 -30.70
C TYR A 183 -3.07 7.52 -30.35
N VAL A 184 -1.99 7.22 -29.63
CA VAL A 184 -0.99 8.21 -29.22
C VAL A 184 0.40 7.61 -29.36
N TRP A 185 1.37 8.45 -29.70
CA TRP A 185 2.77 8.09 -29.67
C TRP A 185 3.36 8.49 -28.33
N LEU A 186 4.01 7.55 -27.64
CA LEU A 186 4.67 7.81 -26.37
C LEU A 186 6.20 7.78 -26.53
N PRO A 187 6.93 8.77 -25.98
CA PRO A 187 8.38 8.73 -25.96
C PRO A 187 8.88 7.59 -25.06
N LYS A 188 10.07 7.08 -25.37
CA LYS A 188 10.75 6.12 -24.49
C LYS A 188 11.07 6.76 -23.14
N GLY A 189 10.77 6.05 -22.06
CA GLY A 189 11.06 6.50 -20.71
C GLY A 189 12.55 6.58 -20.41
N SER A 190 12.97 7.53 -19.61
CA SER A 190 14.33 7.58 -19.07
C SER A 190 14.36 7.48 -17.55
N TYR A 191 13.31 7.95 -16.88
CA TYR A 191 13.24 7.99 -15.43
C TYR A 191 11.79 7.83 -14.95
N ALA A 192 11.60 7.10 -13.86
CA ALA A 192 10.34 6.94 -13.16
C ALA A 192 10.53 7.05 -11.64
N LYS A 193 9.74 7.93 -11.01
CA LYS A 193 9.65 8.04 -9.56
C LYS A 193 8.41 7.32 -9.08
N LEU A 194 8.62 6.26 -8.31
CA LEU A 194 7.57 5.41 -7.78
C LEU A 194 7.49 5.54 -6.27
N GLN A 195 6.29 5.52 -5.72
CA GLN A 195 6.04 5.54 -4.29
C GLN A 195 5.31 4.26 -3.90
N SER A 196 5.88 3.49 -2.98
CA SER A 196 5.18 2.32 -2.47
C SER A 196 4.04 2.73 -1.53
N VAL A 197 2.88 2.11 -1.68
CA VAL A 197 1.74 2.30 -0.78
C VAL A 197 1.97 1.51 0.50
N GLU A 198 2.45 0.29 0.38
CA GLU A 198 2.82 -0.55 1.51
C GLU A 198 4.28 -0.32 1.91
N MET A 199 4.55 -0.57 3.20
CA MET A 199 5.91 -0.63 3.70
C MET A 199 6.57 -1.96 3.31
N GLY A 200 7.87 -1.92 3.05
CA GLY A 200 8.70 -3.12 2.92
C GLY A 200 9.01 -3.57 1.49
N PHE A 201 8.55 -2.86 0.46
CA PHE A 201 8.93 -3.17 -0.93
C PHE A 201 10.46 -3.10 -1.13
N SER A 202 11.11 -2.06 -0.59
CA SER A 202 12.56 -1.89 -0.67
C SER A 202 13.36 -2.94 0.11
N ASP A 203 12.70 -3.72 0.99
CA ASP A 203 13.33 -4.78 1.78
C ASP A 203 13.38 -6.12 1.06
N ILE A 204 12.64 -6.27 -0.04
CA ILE A 204 12.62 -7.50 -0.82
C ILE A 204 14.03 -7.71 -1.43
N PRO A 205 14.63 -8.92 -1.28
CA PRO A 205 15.86 -9.25 -1.99
C PRO A 205 15.68 -9.02 -3.48
N ASN A 206 16.60 -8.26 -4.09
CA ASN A 206 16.52 -7.88 -5.50
C ASN A 206 15.20 -7.18 -5.89
N HIS A 207 14.62 -6.34 -5.02
CA HIS A 207 13.40 -5.56 -5.30
C HIS A 207 13.43 -4.85 -6.67
N LYS A 208 14.61 -4.38 -7.11
CA LYS A 208 14.80 -3.82 -8.46
C LYS A 208 14.48 -4.81 -9.58
N ALA A 209 14.97 -6.06 -9.48
CA ALA A 209 14.71 -7.10 -10.48
C ALA A 209 13.26 -7.58 -10.46
N VAL A 210 12.64 -7.63 -9.27
CA VAL A 210 11.21 -7.93 -9.12
C VAL A 210 10.37 -6.87 -9.82
N LEU A 211 10.70 -5.60 -9.56
CA LEU A 211 10.06 -4.47 -10.23
C LEU A 211 10.27 -4.50 -11.74
N GLU A 212 11.49 -4.74 -12.20
CA GLU A 212 11.83 -4.84 -13.61
C GLU A 212 11.03 -5.96 -14.31
N THR A 213 10.90 -7.11 -13.66
CA THR A 213 10.09 -8.23 -14.16
C THR A 213 8.62 -7.86 -14.29
N SER A 214 8.09 -7.11 -13.32
CA SER A 214 6.72 -6.59 -13.38
C SER A 214 6.59 -5.55 -14.50
N LEU A 215 7.50 -4.57 -14.59
CA LEU A 215 7.49 -3.54 -15.63
C LEU A 215 7.57 -4.11 -17.05
N ARG A 216 8.27 -5.23 -17.27
CA ARG A 216 8.29 -5.94 -18.58
C ARG A 216 6.91 -6.44 -19.03
N GLN A 217 5.96 -6.58 -18.11
CA GLN A 217 4.58 -6.95 -18.44
C GLN A 217 3.77 -5.76 -18.95
N HIS A 218 4.23 -4.53 -18.67
CA HIS A 218 3.61 -3.28 -19.10
C HIS A 218 4.29 -2.74 -20.36
N ALA A 219 3.54 -2.06 -21.22
CA ALA A 219 4.01 -1.35 -22.41
C ALA A 219 4.20 0.15 -22.14
N THR A 220 3.42 0.68 -21.20
CA THR A 220 3.30 2.10 -20.90
C THR A 220 3.23 2.35 -19.40
N LEU A 221 3.59 3.57 -19.01
CA LEU A 221 3.41 4.10 -17.66
C LEU A 221 2.82 5.51 -17.77
N SER A 222 1.80 5.82 -16.96
CA SER A 222 1.25 7.18 -16.85
C SER A 222 1.42 7.72 -15.44
N GLN A 223 1.68 9.01 -15.34
CA GLN A 223 1.77 9.70 -14.06
C GLN A 223 0.43 9.65 -13.34
N GLY A 224 0.46 9.21 -12.08
CA GLY A 224 -0.74 9.02 -11.26
C GLY A 224 -1.31 7.60 -11.28
N ASP A 225 -0.90 6.74 -12.21
CA ASP A 225 -1.31 5.33 -12.24
C ASP A 225 -0.70 4.55 -11.06
N THR A 226 -1.35 3.46 -10.65
CA THR A 226 -0.84 2.53 -9.64
C THR A 226 -0.47 1.20 -10.28
N LEU A 227 0.78 0.79 -10.13
CA LEU A 227 1.30 -0.51 -10.54
C LEU A 227 1.14 -1.54 -9.43
N THR A 228 0.77 -2.76 -9.79
CA THR A 228 0.67 -3.87 -8.85
C THR A 228 1.83 -4.82 -9.07
N VAL A 229 2.67 -5.00 -8.05
CA VAL A 229 3.86 -5.85 -8.09
C VAL A 229 3.69 -7.00 -7.10
N ALA A 230 3.56 -8.23 -7.62
CA ALA A 230 3.45 -9.43 -6.80
C ALA A 230 4.82 -10.08 -6.57
N HIS A 231 5.11 -10.48 -5.34
CA HIS A 231 6.29 -11.27 -4.98
C HIS A 231 5.95 -12.34 -3.94
N GLY A 232 5.85 -13.60 -4.40
CA GLY A 232 5.42 -14.72 -3.56
C GLY A 232 3.95 -14.58 -3.18
N VAL A 233 3.68 -14.42 -1.89
CA VAL A 233 2.32 -14.22 -1.34
C VAL A 233 1.95 -12.75 -1.11
N LEU A 234 2.89 -11.83 -1.34
CA LEU A 234 2.71 -10.41 -1.08
C LEU A 234 2.46 -9.65 -2.37
N THR A 235 1.60 -8.63 -2.29
CA THR A 235 1.20 -7.78 -3.41
C THR A 235 1.42 -6.34 -3.02
N TYR A 236 2.35 -5.66 -3.68
CA TYR A 236 2.70 -4.27 -3.43
C TYR A 236 2.10 -3.36 -4.50
N HIS A 237 1.61 -2.20 -4.09
CA HIS A 237 1.09 -1.17 -4.97
C HIS A 237 2.09 -0.02 -5.03
N LEU A 238 2.55 0.30 -6.23
CA LEU A 238 3.50 1.38 -6.48
C LEU A 238 2.82 2.48 -7.29
N ARG A 239 2.60 3.63 -6.67
CA ARG A 239 2.03 4.80 -7.33
C ARG A 239 3.11 5.53 -8.12
N ILE A 240 2.79 5.92 -9.35
CA ILE A 240 3.70 6.65 -10.22
C ILE A 240 3.57 8.15 -9.93
N LEU A 241 4.62 8.75 -9.39
CA LEU A 241 4.63 10.17 -9.02
C LEU A 241 5.13 11.08 -10.13
N GLU A 242 6.21 10.69 -10.79
CA GLU A 242 6.89 11.49 -11.81
C GLU A 242 7.48 10.58 -12.88
N LEU A 243 7.42 11.03 -14.14
CA LEU A 243 7.96 10.33 -15.31
C LEU A 243 8.73 11.33 -16.17
N LYS A 244 9.78 10.86 -16.86
CA LYS A 244 10.53 11.64 -17.85
C LYS A 244 10.70 10.85 -19.15
N PRO A 245 10.62 11.52 -20.31
CA PRO A 245 10.54 12.98 -20.52
C PRO A 245 9.13 13.58 -20.48
N SER A 246 8.07 12.75 -20.40
CA SER A 246 6.67 13.19 -20.44
C SER A 246 5.89 12.56 -19.28
N SER A 247 4.67 13.05 -19.03
CA SER A 247 3.74 12.50 -18.03
C SER A 247 3.26 11.10 -18.37
N SER A 248 3.48 10.64 -19.60
CA SER A 248 3.20 9.28 -20.05
C SER A 248 4.34 8.82 -20.95
N ILE A 249 4.85 7.62 -20.70
CA ILE A 249 6.04 7.08 -21.37
C ILE A 249 5.81 5.65 -21.83
N SER A 250 6.60 5.23 -22.83
CA SER A 250 6.72 3.82 -23.18
C SER A 250 7.88 3.18 -22.44
N VAL A 251 7.63 1.98 -21.90
CA VAL A 251 8.63 1.17 -21.18
C VAL A 251 9.06 -0.07 -21.95
N LEU A 252 8.60 -0.20 -23.20
CA LEU A 252 9.00 -1.28 -24.10
C LEU A 252 10.47 -1.13 -24.49
N GLU A 253 11.26 -2.20 -24.27
CA GLU A 253 12.66 -2.31 -24.71
C GLU A 253 13.49 -1.06 -24.39
N THR A 254 13.35 -0.58 -23.16
CA THR A 254 13.99 0.64 -22.70
C THR A 254 14.46 0.46 -21.26
N ASP A 255 15.69 0.89 -20.99
CA ASP A 255 16.23 0.94 -19.64
C ASP A 255 15.79 2.25 -18.99
N ILE A 256 15.08 2.14 -17.87
CA ILE A 256 14.52 3.27 -17.14
C ILE A 256 15.15 3.31 -15.77
N GLU A 257 15.65 4.48 -15.37
CA GLU A 257 16.10 4.70 -14.00
C GLU A 257 14.89 4.81 -13.08
N VAL A 258 14.80 3.94 -12.07
CA VAL A 258 13.68 3.93 -11.13
C VAL A 258 14.13 4.37 -9.74
N ASP A 259 13.48 5.41 -9.23
CA ASP A 259 13.61 5.87 -7.85
C ASP A 259 12.37 5.43 -7.05
N ILE A 260 12.59 4.67 -5.97
CA ILE A 260 11.52 4.12 -5.13
C ILE A 260 11.53 4.85 -3.80
N ILE A 261 10.44 5.55 -3.52
CA ILE A 261 10.18 6.21 -2.24
C ILE A 261 9.30 5.30 -1.39
N GLY A 262 9.55 5.28 -0.09
CA GLY A 262 8.65 4.64 0.87
C GLY A 262 7.29 5.34 0.98
N PRO A 263 6.34 4.75 1.72
CA PRO A 263 4.98 5.29 1.84
C PRO A 263 4.95 6.63 2.58
N GLU A 264 4.08 7.53 2.14
CA GLU A 264 3.88 8.87 2.74
C GLU A 264 3.24 8.81 4.12
N SER A 265 2.46 7.78 4.37
CA SER A 265 1.75 7.51 5.61
C SER A 265 1.60 6.01 5.75
N ALA A 266 1.90 5.45 6.92
CA ALA A 266 1.55 4.06 7.25
C ALA A 266 0.02 3.95 7.24
N SER A 267 -0.57 3.62 6.09
CA SER A 267 -2.01 3.35 6.01
C SER A 267 -2.29 2.07 6.78
N ASP A 268 -3.15 2.18 7.80
CA ASP A 268 -3.68 1.14 8.68
C ASP A 268 -4.57 0.11 7.92
N GLU A 269 -4.20 -0.28 6.70
CA GLU A 269 -4.90 -1.35 5.98
C GLU A 269 -4.39 -2.71 6.48
N ARG A 270 -5.27 -3.36 7.24
CA ARG A 270 -5.03 -4.43 8.21
C ARG A 270 -4.76 -5.83 7.62
N ASP A 271 -4.58 -5.95 6.31
CA ASP A 271 -4.58 -7.26 5.64
C ASP A 271 -3.26 -7.67 4.98
N GLN A 272 -2.16 -6.93 5.17
CA GLN A 272 -0.84 -7.33 4.67
C GLN A 272 0.26 -7.35 5.73
N TYR A 273 1.07 -8.41 5.68
CA TYR A 273 2.24 -8.63 6.51
C TYR A 273 3.36 -7.63 6.20
N VAL A 274 3.39 -6.52 6.94
CA VAL A 274 4.43 -5.49 6.84
C VAL A 274 5.64 -5.83 7.72
N LEU A 275 6.85 -5.76 7.16
CA LEU A 275 8.11 -5.82 7.91
C LEU A 275 8.39 -4.48 8.58
N LYS A 276 8.08 -4.38 9.87
CA LYS A 276 8.30 -3.16 10.65
C LYS A 276 9.79 -3.03 11.03
N PRO A 277 10.46 -1.90 10.71
CA PRO A 277 11.84 -1.70 11.14
C PRO A 277 11.95 -1.59 12.66
N LEU A 278 12.86 -2.33 13.26
CA LEU A 278 13.22 -2.24 14.68
C LEU A 278 14.63 -1.68 14.83
N VAL A 279 14.78 -0.78 15.80
CA VAL A 279 16.06 -0.23 16.19
C VAL A 279 16.57 -0.99 17.41
N VAL A 280 17.78 -1.54 17.31
CA VAL A 280 18.44 -2.23 18.43
C VAL A 280 18.54 -1.27 19.63
N GLY A 281 18.16 -1.75 20.80
CA GLY A 281 18.13 -1.00 22.06
C GLY A 281 16.80 -0.28 22.35
N LYS A 282 15.91 -0.13 21.36
CA LYS A 282 14.59 0.50 21.56
C LYS A 282 13.49 -0.56 21.64
N PRO A 283 12.67 -0.59 22.71
CA PRO A 283 11.51 -1.45 22.75
C PRO A 283 10.40 -0.93 21.84
N GLU A 284 9.75 -1.85 21.13
CA GLU A 284 8.63 -1.60 20.23
C GLU A 284 7.39 -2.31 20.76
N GLN A 285 6.24 -1.63 20.77
CA GLN A 285 4.98 -2.27 21.14
C GLN A 285 4.28 -2.83 19.90
N GLY A 286 3.71 -4.01 20.05
CA GLY A 286 2.99 -4.69 18.98
C GLY A 286 1.72 -5.36 19.48
N PHE A 287 0.92 -5.78 18.52
CA PHE A 287 -0.32 -6.49 18.72
C PHE A 287 -0.46 -7.53 17.63
N VAL A 288 -0.94 -8.73 17.98
CA VAL A 288 -1.18 -9.82 17.04
C VAL A 288 -2.41 -10.61 17.46
N GLU A 289 -3.24 -10.96 16.50
CA GLU A 289 -4.41 -11.83 16.69
C GLU A 289 -4.03 -13.31 16.54
N GLU A 290 -4.85 -14.20 17.09
CA GLU A 290 -4.63 -15.64 16.97
C GLU A 290 -4.57 -16.08 15.50
N GLY A 291 -3.55 -16.88 15.15
CA GLY A 291 -3.33 -17.36 13.78
C GLY A 291 -2.61 -16.36 12.87
N ASN A 292 -2.42 -15.11 13.28
CA ASN A 292 -1.75 -14.08 12.49
C ASN A 292 -0.29 -13.88 12.91
N TYR A 293 0.47 -13.23 12.01
CA TYR A 293 1.86 -12.86 12.23
C TYR A 293 2.05 -11.34 12.22
N ALA A 294 2.94 -10.87 13.09
CA ALA A 294 3.51 -9.55 13.02
C ALA A 294 5.00 -9.66 12.74
N TYR A 295 5.47 -8.98 11.69
CA TYR A 295 6.84 -9.10 11.21
C TYR A 295 7.64 -7.85 11.51
N TYR A 296 8.90 -8.07 11.89
CA TYR A 296 9.85 -7.02 12.18
C TYR A 296 11.20 -7.34 11.53
N LYS A 297 11.98 -6.31 11.24
CA LYS A 297 13.34 -6.44 10.71
C LYS A 297 14.31 -5.57 11.50
N PHE A 298 15.55 -6.01 11.63
CA PHE A 298 16.63 -5.21 12.21
C PHE A 298 17.97 -5.60 11.60
N THR A 299 18.97 -4.73 11.71
CA THR A 299 20.31 -4.97 11.19
C THR A 299 21.30 -5.09 12.33
N VAL A 300 22.18 -6.09 12.25
CA VAL A 300 23.28 -6.32 13.17
C VAL A 300 24.58 -5.91 12.48
N ALA A 301 25.36 -5.06 13.14
CA ALA A 301 26.69 -4.63 12.69
C ALA A 301 27.77 -5.70 12.96
N GLU A 302 28.94 -5.56 12.34
CA GLU A 302 30.04 -6.55 12.39
C GLU A 302 30.63 -6.82 13.78
N ASP A 303 30.37 -5.93 14.74
CA ASP A 303 30.96 -5.92 16.08
C ASP A 303 30.08 -6.58 17.16
N ALA A 304 28.96 -7.20 16.79
CA ALA A 304 28.09 -7.89 17.75
C ALA A 304 28.55 -9.33 18.00
N SER A 305 29.08 -9.61 19.18
CA SER A 305 29.40 -10.99 19.64
C SER A 305 28.18 -11.71 20.24
N LYS A 306 27.21 -10.96 20.78
CA LYS A 306 26.00 -11.49 21.40
C LYS A 306 24.81 -10.55 21.23
N LEU A 307 23.66 -11.14 20.92
CA LEU A 307 22.39 -10.44 20.75
C LEU A 307 21.30 -11.13 21.59
N THR A 308 20.44 -10.35 22.24
CA THR A 308 19.29 -10.87 22.99
C THR A 308 18.00 -10.22 22.50
N ILE A 309 17.07 -11.04 22.03
CA ILE A 309 15.75 -10.65 21.57
C ILE A 309 14.75 -11.01 22.67
N ASN A 310 14.08 -10.01 23.24
CA ASN A 310 13.09 -10.20 24.30
C ASN A 310 11.70 -9.84 23.79
N LEU A 311 10.73 -10.71 24.05
CA LEU A 311 9.32 -10.49 23.78
C LEU A 311 8.54 -10.62 25.08
N GLU A 312 8.02 -9.51 25.59
CA GLU A 312 7.25 -9.47 26.83
C GLU A 312 5.75 -9.38 26.51
N SER A 313 4.96 -10.37 26.94
CA SER A 313 3.50 -10.33 26.79
C SER A 313 2.88 -9.38 27.82
N GLN A 314 2.01 -8.48 27.36
CA GLN A 314 1.30 -7.51 28.20
C GLN A 314 -0.15 -7.93 28.50
N THR A 315 -0.64 -8.99 27.85
CA THR A 315 -2.00 -9.52 28.00
C THR A 315 -2.03 -10.73 28.94
N ARG A 316 -3.10 -10.86 29.75
CA ARG A 316 -3.25 -11.95 30.73
C ARG A 316 -3.73 -13.28 30.13
N GLU A 317 -4.39 -13.25 28.98
CA GLU A 317 -5.05 -14.41 28.36
C GLU A 317 -4.50 -14.78 26.97
N GLY A 318 -3.51 -14.03 26.48
CA GLY A 318 -2.94 -14.21 25.15
C GLY A 318 -1.52 -14.79 25.20
N ASP A 319 -1.21 -15.68 24.24
CA ASP A 319 0.10 -16.29 24.08
C ASP A 319 0.63 -16.09 22.65
N VAL A 320 1.92 -15.79 22.56
CA VAL A 320 2.61 -15.49 21.31
C VAL A 320 3.76 -16.48 21.13
N ASP A 321 4.27 -16.61 19.91
CA ASP A 321 5.51 -17.34 19.58
C ASP A 321 6.47 -16.43 18.82
N LEU A 322 7.77 -16.65 19.08
CA LEU A 322 8.83 -15.87 18.47
C LEU A 322 9.59 -16.74 17.48
N TYR A 323 9.71 -16.28 16.23
CA TYR A 323 10.54 -16.90 15.20
C TYR A 323 11.52 -15.87 14.65
N VAL A 324 12.77 -16.28 14.42
CA VAL A 324 13.82 -15.38 13.93
C VAL A 324 14.55 -16.07 12.79
N SER A 325 14.92 -15.30 11.78
CA SER A 325 15.77 -15.77 10.68
C SER A 325 16.66 -14.65 10.18
N ARG A 326 17.75 -15.03 9.50
CA ARG A 326 18.62 -14.11 8.79
C ARG A 326 18.23 -14.07 7.30
N HIS A 327 18.47 -12.93 6.66
CA HIS A 327 18.34 -12.78 5.21
C HIS A 327 19.04 -13.96 4.48
N PRO A 328 18.42 -14.58 3.46
CA PRO A 328 17.31 -14.07 2.64
C PRO A 328 15.89 -14.38 3.14
N LEU A 329 15.72 -15.07 4.27
CA LEU A 329 14.38 -15.42 4.76
C LEU A 329 13.72 -14.24 5.49
N LEU A 330 12.85 -13.53 4.76
CA LEU A 330 12.20 -12.31 5.25
C LEU A 330 11.01 -12.55 6.17
N PHE A 331 10.25 -13.62 5.95
CA PHE A 331 9.02 -13.93 6.69
C PHE A 331 9.16 -15.30 7.35
N PRO A 332 9.82 -15.37 8.53
CA PRO A 332 9.89 -16.61 9.28
C PRO A 332 8.47 -17.11 9.61
N THR A 333 8.25 -18.41 9.49
CA THR A 333 6.99 -19.05 9.89
C THR A 333 7.27 -20.15 10.89
N GLN A 334 6.21 -20.70 11.48
CA GLN A 334 6.27 -21.90 12.31
C GLN A 334 7.09 -23.04 11.70
N HIS A 335 7.08 -23.19 10.37
CA HIS A 335 7.73 -24.30 9.68
C HIS A 335 9.05 -23.90 9.01
N ARG A 336 9.30 -22.58 8.86
CA ARG A 336 10.47 -22.06 8.15
C ARG A 336 11.06 -20.92 8.97
N HIS A 337 12.00 -21.26 9.85
CA HIS A 337 12.75 -20.31 10.67
C HIS A 337 14.15 -20.86 10.98
N VAL A 338 15.02 -20.03 11.55
CA VAL A 338 16.35 -20.46 12.03
C VAL A 338 16.36 -20.61 13.54
N TRP A 339 15.72 -19.68 14.25
CA TRP A 339 15.58 -19.73 15.71
C TRP A 339 14.13 -19.51 16.12
N SER A 340 13.74 -20.06 17.26
CA SER A 340 12.41 -19.89 17.82
C SER A 340 12.38 -19.95 19.34
N SER A 341 11.35 -19.35 19.95
CA SER A 341 11.00 -19.58 21.36
C SER A 341 9.49 -19.77 21.46
N HIS A 342 9.11 -20.89 22.09
CA HIS A 342 7.73 -21.31 22.31
C HIS A 342 7.30 -21.20 23.78
N ASP A 343 8.13 -20.59 24.63
CA ASP A 343 7.87 -20.47 26.07
C ASP A 343 6.56 -19.73 26.34
N VAL A 344 5.84 -20.09 27.40
CA VAL A 344 4.58 -19.42 27.75
C VAL A 344 4.89 -18.09 28.43
N GLY A 345 4.33 -17.00 27.91
CA GLY A 345 4.52 -15.65 28.46
C GLY A 345 5.72 -14.91 27.85
N SER A 346 6.67 -14.47 28.68
CA SER A 346 7.82 -13.68 28.20
C SER A 346 8.90 -14.57 27.61
N LYS A 347 9.42 -14.20 26.46
CA LYS A 347 10.43 -14.95 25.72
C LYS A 347 11.73 -14.19 25.65
N SER A 348 12.85 -14.89 25.79
CA SER A 348 14.18 -14.33 25.60
C SER A 348 15.00 -15.28 24.75
N LEU A 349 15.35 -14.85 23.55
CA LEU A 349 16.19 -15.59 22.61
C LEU A 349 17.57 -14.95 22.58
N VAL A 350 18.61 -15.73 22.86
CA VAL A 350 20.00 -15.27 22.87
C VAL A 350 20.71 -15.86 21.66
N LEU A 351 21.24 -15.01 20.79
CA LEU A 351 22.09 -15.38 19.65
C LEU A 351 23.54 -15.05 20.00
N THR A 352 24.45 -15.98 19.72
CA THR A 352 25.87 -15.85 20.07
C THR A 352 26.76 -16.11 18.86
N SER A 353 28.02 -15.67 18.92
CA SER A 353 29.02 -15.98 17.89
C SER A 353 29.32 -17.47 17.72
N GLU A 354 28.89 -18.33 18.67
CA GLU A 354 28.98 -19.78 18.53
C GLU A 354 27.94 -20.34 17.53
N ASP A 355 26.89 -19.59 17.25
CA ASP A 355 25.86 -19.96 16.28
C ASP A 355 26.36 -19.76 14.84
N ARG A 356 26.46 -20.84 14.06
CA ARG A 356 26.88 -20.78 12.65
C ARG A 356 26.08 -19.83 11.77
N ASN A 357 24.82 -19.57 12.12
CA ASN A 357 23.92 -18.70 11.37
C ASN A 357 23.94 -17.23 11.86
N PHE A 358 24.62 -16.95 12.98
CA PHE A 358 24.76 -15.61 13.53
C PHE A 358 25.93 -14.85 12.89
N GLY A 359 25.77 -13.55 12.66
CA GLY A 359 26.78 -12.69 12.04
C GLY A 359 26.18 -11.38 11.53
N PRO A 360 26.98 -10.50 10.93
CA PRO A 360 26.51 -9.21 10.43
C PRO A 360 25.45 -9.37 9.33
N GLY A 361 24.43 -8.51 9.35
CA GLY A 361 23.41 -8.48 8.32
C GLY A 361 22.01 -8.24 8.85
N THR A 362 21.02 -8.45 7.98
CA THR A 362 19.61 -8.20 8.27
C THR A 362 18.93 -9.45 8.80
N TYR A 363 18.21 -9.28 9.90
CA TYR A 363 17.42 -10.29 10.56
C TYR A 363 15.95 -9.93 10.50
N SER A 364 15.12 -10.95 10.38
CA SER A 364 13.66 -10.85 10.46
C SER A 364 13.16 -11.59 11.68
N ILE A 365 12.22 -10.98 12.38
CA ILE A 365 11.49 -11.53 13.52
C ILE A 365 10.03 -11.68 13.10
N ALA A 366 9.44 -12.83 13.39
CA ALA A 366 8.01 -13.05 13.30
C ALA A 366 7.46 -13.30 14.71
N VAL A 367 6.48 -12.51 15.10
CA VAL A 367 5.68 -12.72 16.31
C VAL A 367 4.36 -13.32 15.88
N PHE A 368 4.11 -14.57 16.25
CA PHE A 368 2.90 -15.31 15.90
C PHE A 368 1.91 -15.30 17.07
N GLY A 369 0.64 -15.00 16.81
CA GLY A 369 -0.43 -15.15 17.82
C GLY A 369 -0.80 -16.63 17.98
N PHE A 370 -0.28 -17.29 19.01
CA PHE A 370 -0.55 -18.71 19.23
C PHE A 370 -1.93 -18.96 19.82
N LYS A 371 -2.34 -18.13 20.79
CA LYS A 371 -3.65 -18.25 21.43
C LYS A 371 -4.15 -16.87 21.84
N GLY A 372 -5.37 -16.56 21.43
CA GLY A 372 -6.01 -15.29 21.72
C GLY A 372 -5.27 -14.08 21.15
N THR A 373 -5.90 -12.93 21.34
CA THR A 373 -5.35 -11.65 20.93
C THR A 373 -4.33 -11.16 21.94
N SER A 374 -3.10 -10.91 21.49
CA SER A 374 -1.96 -10.62 22.38
C SER A 374 -1.31 -9.27 22.08
N LYS A 375 -1.17 -8.45 23.13
CA LYS A 375 -0.34 -7.23 23.10
C LYS A 375 1.03 -7.56 23.69
N TYR A 376 2.10 -7.13 23.04
CA TYR A 376 3.46 -7.44 23.47
C TYR A 376 4.40 -6.25 23.30
N GLN A 377 5.57 -6.36 23.94
CA GLN A 377 6.69 -5.46 23.78
C GLN A 377 7.92 -6.25 23.33
N LEU A 378 8.43 -5.91 22.15
CA LEU A 378 9.59 -6.54 21.53
C LEU A 378 10.81 -5.63 21.69
N SER A 379 11.92 -6.16 22.19
CA SER A 379 13.17 -5.39 22.31
C SER A 379 14.38 -6.24 21.95
N ILE A 380 15.38 -5.58 21.36
CA ILE A 380 16.63 -6.23 20.97
C ILE A 380 17.75 -5.55 21.73
N LYS A 381 18.61 -6.32 22.40
CA LYS A 381 19.75 -5.80 23.16
C LYS A 381 21.03 -6.43 22.61
N LYS A 382 21.99 -5.59 22.22
CA LYS A 382 23.37 -6.02 21.98
C LYS A 382 24.07 -6.11 23.34
N VAL A 383 24.78 -7.20 23.58
CA VAL A 383 25.67 -7.30 24.75
C VAL A 383 27.08 -7.17 24.21
N GLU A 384 27.69 -6.02 24.44
CA GLU A 384 29.12 -5.84 24.21
C GLU A 384 29.87 -6.55 25.34
N GLU A 385 30.89 -7.33 25.01
CA GLU A 385 31.82 -7.80 26.03
C GLU A 385 32.54 -6.55 26.57
N GLU A 386 32.27 -6.20 27.82
CA GLU A 386 33.04 -5.17 28.51
C GLU A 386 34.49 -5.66 28.58
N ASP A 387 35.39 -4.97 27.88
CA ASP A 387 36.83 -5.05 28.09
C ASP A 387 37.09 -5.02 29.60
N GLY A 388 37.79 -6.04 30.10
CA GLY A 388 37.94 -6.27 31.52
C GLY A 388 38.54 -5.07 32.24
N SER A 389 37.72 -4.32 32.99
CA SER A 389 38.12 -3.56 34.18
C SER A 389 36.93 -2.90 34.88
N SER A 390 36.71 -3.32 36.12
CA SER A 390 36.07 -2.60 37.25
C SER A 390 34.58 -2.22 37.16
N SER A 391 33.76 -3.08 37.77
CA SER A 391 32.90 -2.78 38.93
C SER A 391 32.44 -1.33 39.14
N HIS A 392 31.15 -1.07 38.87
CA HIS A 392 30.28 -0.37 39.83
C HIS A 392 28.78 -0.61 39.56
N ARG A 393 28.23 -1.69 40.13
CA ARG A 393 26.82 -1.70 40.57
C ARG A 393 26.79 -1.67 42.10
N LYS A 394 26.06 -0.68 42.63
CA LYS A 394 25.81 -0.51 44.07
C LYS A 394 25.08 -1.73 44.63
N PRO A 395 25.50 -2.29 45.78
CA PRO A 395 24.90 -3.48 46.37
C PRO A 395 23.66 -3.11 47.20
N GLY A 396 22.54 -3.80 46.94
CA GLY A 396 21.58 -4.11 48.00
C GLY A 396 22.23 -5.13 48.93
N HIS A 397 22.23 -4.83 50.23
CA HIS A 397 23.07 -5.42 51.26
C HIS A 397 23.32 -6.94 51.17
N HIS A 398 24.53 -7.28 50.74
CA HIS A 398 25.27 -8.42 51.27
C HIS A 398 26.65 -7.90 51.70
N HIS A 399 26.92 -7.95 53.00
CA HIS A 399 28.22 -7.65 53.58
C HIS A 399 29.27 -8.60 53.01
N ALA A 400 30.15 -8.07 52.16
CA ALA A 400 31.46 -8.65 51.88
C ALA A 400 32.50 -7.76 52.56
N LEU A 401 33.02 -8.22 53.70
CA LEU A 401 34.37 -7.90 54.10
C LEU A 401 35.29 -8.75 53.21
N SER A 402 36.21 -8.08 52.53
CA SER A 402 37.34 -8.72 51.88
C SER A 402 38.13 -9.56 52.89
N SER A 403 38.35 -10.83 52.58
CA SER A 403 39.57 -11.51 52.94
C SER A 403 39.87 -12.51 51.85
N ASP A 404 41.05 -12.36 51.29
CA ASP A 404 41.84 -13.43 50.68
C ASP A 404 41.72 -14.70 51.55
N GLY A 405 41.11 -15.73 50.97
CA GLY A 405 40.73 -16.94 51.68
C GLY A 405 39.89 -17.79 50.75
N VAL A 406 40.47 -18.88 50.27
CA VAL A 406 39.77 -19.94 49.53
C VAL A 406 38.55 -20.37 50.37
N VAL A 407 37.36 -19.86 50.04
CA VAL A 407 36.13 -20.25 50.73
C VAL A 407 35.77 -21.61 50.18
N ASP A 408 36.12 -22.65 50.93
CA ASP A 408 35.75 -24.03 50.62
C ASP A 408 34.23 -24.10 50.39
N SER A 409 33.81 -24.41 49.16
CA SER A 409 32.40 -24.47 48.76
C SER A 409 32.01 -25.92 48.49
N VAL A 410 30.97 -26.39 49.17
CA VAL A 410 30.46 -27.76 49.05
C VAL A 410 29.16 -27.75 48.27
N VAL A 411 28.97 -28.73 47.39
CA VAL A 411 27.75 -28.89 46.60
C VAL A 411 26.63 -29.44 47.48
N CYS A 412 25.50 -28.74 47.52
CA CYS A 412 24.30 -29.19 48.22
C CYS A 412 23.79 -30.53 47.68
N GLY A 413 23.56 -31.50 48.57
CA GLY A 413 23.07 -32.83 48.19
C GLY A 413 21.63 -32.87 47.65
N ASN A 414 20.89 -31.75 47.72
CA ASN A 414 19.52 -31.63 47.21
C ASN A 414 19.48 -30.79 45.92
N CYS A 415 19.79 -29.49 45.98
CA CYS A 415 19.70 -28.61 44.80
C CYS A 415 20.92 -28.61 43.87
N ARG A 416 22.00 -29.32 44.24
CA ARG A 416 23.27 -29.41 43.51
C ARG A 416 23.96 -28.07 43.22
N ARG A 417 23.61 -27.01 43.97
CA ARG A 417 24.29 -25.71 43.90
C ARG A 417 25.53 -25.70 44.80
N PRO A 418 26.61 -25.00 44.41
CA PRO A 418 27.78 -24.80 45.28
C PRO A 418 27.42 -23.81 46.38
N ILE A 419 27.57 -24.22 47.63
CA ILE A 419 27.24 -23.42 48.82
C ILE A 419 28.49 -23.33 49.70
N PRO A 420 28.82 -22.18 50.29
CA PRO A 420 29.93 -22.08 51.22
C PRO A 420 29.81 -23.10 52.36
N SER A 421 30.90 -23.83 52.66
CA SER A 421 30.93 -24.91 53.67
C SER A 421 30.39 -24.49 55.03
N ARG A 422 30.60 -23.23 55.41
CA ARG A 422 30.07 -22.63 56.66
C ARG A 422 28.53 -22.56 56.73
N THR A 423 27.84 -22.55 55.59
CA THR A 423 26.38 -22.38 55.49
C THR A 423 25.65 -23.60 54.93
N ILE A 424 26.39 -24.67 54.57
CA ILE A 424 25.82 -25.85 53.91
C ILE A 424 24.73 -26.51 54.76
N GLY A 425 24.93 -26.69 56.07
CA GLY A 425 23.94 -27.34 56.94
C GLY A 425 22.62 -26.57 57.03
N LEU A 426 22.68 -25.23 57.12
CA LEU A 426 21.48 -24.39 57.15
C LEU A 426 20.78 -24.39 55.78
N HIS A 427 21.55 -24.27 54.71
CA HIS A 427 21.04 -24.31 53.35
C HIS A 427 20.40 -25.66 53.04
N GLU A 428 21.03 -26.79 53.37
CA GLU A 428 20.48 -28.13 53.11
C GLU A 428 19.19 -28.36 53.88
N ALA A 429 19.11 -27.95 55.15
CA ALA A 429 17.89 -28.06 55.94
C ALA A 429 16.74 -27.24 55.33
N TYR A 430 17.01 -26.01 54.89
CA TYR A 430 16.01 -25.17 54.22
C TYR A 430 15.64 -25.72 52.84
N CYS A 431 16.64 -26.09 52.05
CA CYS A 431 16.48 -26.59 50.69
C CYS A 431 15.69 -27.90 50.66
N ARG A 432 15.90 -28.82 51.61
CA ARG A 432 15.14 -30.08 51.70
C ARG A 432 13.68 -29.86 52.13
N ARG A 433 13.38 -28.77 52.81
CA ARG A 433 12.00 -28.42 53.24
C ARG A 433 11.20 -27.72 52.14
N HIS A 434 11.87 -26.89 51.34
CA HIS A 434 11.20 -26.02 50.36
C HIS A 434 11.37 -26.49 48.92
N ASN A 435 12.34 -27.36 48.63
CA ASN A 435 12.60 -27.83 47.28
C ASN A 435 12.64 -29.36 47.21
N VAL A 436 12.07 -29.89 46.14
CA VAL A 436 12.09 -31.31 45.79
C VAL A 436 12.77 -31.48 44.43
N VAL A 437 13.65 -32.47 44.33
CA VAL A 437 14.24 -32.89 43.05
C VAL A 437 13.22 -33.78 42.35
N CYS A 438 12.96 -33.50 41.09
CA CYS A 438 12.10 -34.34 40.28
C CYS A 438 12.67 -35.76 40.16
N GLY A 439 11.86 -36.76 40.49
CA GLY A 439 12.22 -38.18 40.43
C GLY A 439 12.11 -38.83 39.06
N HIS A 440 11.72 -38.08 38.02
CA HIS A 440 11.66 -38.60 36.65
C HIS A 440 13.08 -38.89 36.13
N GLU A 441 13.26 -40.06 35.52
CA GLU A 441 14.54 -40.49 34.97
C GLU A 441 15.06 -39.45 33.97
N GLY A 442 16.29 -38.97 34.16
CA GLY A 442 16.92 -37.96 33.31
C GLY A 442 16.50 -36.49 33.51
N CYS A 443 15.51 -36.18 34.36
CA CYS A 443 15.04 -34.80 34.54
C CYS A 443 15.92 -33.98 35.50
N GLY A 444 16.03 -34.40 36.77
CA GLY A 444 16.92 -33.78 37.76
C GLY A 444 16.60 -32.32 38.13
N ILE A 445 15.49 -31.75 37.66
CA ILE A 445 15.07 -30.37 37.95
C ILE A 445 14.66 -30.26 39.42
N VAL A 446 15.09 -29.18 40.06
CA VAL A 446 14.77 -28.86 41.46
C VAL A 446 13.62 -27.85 41.46
N VAL A 447 12.45 -28.27 41.91
CA VAL A 447 11.23 -27.44 41.97
C VAL A 447 10.86 -27.16 43.42
N ARG A 448 10.12 -26.07 43.68
CA ARG A 448 9.58 -25.84 45.01
C ARG A 448 8.53 -26.89 45.34
N VAL A 449 8.42 -27.27 46.61
CA VAL A 449 7.44 -28.26 47.09
C VAL A 449 6.01 -27.83 46.74
N GLU A 450 5.71 -26.54 46.80
CA GLU A 450 4.41 -25.97 46.45
C GLU A 450 4.10 -25.99 44.95
N GLU A 451 5.13 -25.89 44.10
CA GLU A 451 5.04 -25.89 42.63
C GLU A 451 5.25 -27.29 42.03
N ALA A 452 5.63 -28.28 42.83
CA ALA A 452 5.94 -29.63 42.39
C ALA A 452 4.74 -30.33 41.72
N GLY A 453 3.52 -29.98 42.13
CA GLY A 453 2.29 -30.48 41.52
C GLY A 453 2.05 -29.96 40.10
N ASP A 454 2.73 -28.87 39.70
CA ASP A 454 2.64 -28.30 38.37
C ASP A 454 3.84 -28.66 37.48
N HIS A 455 4.83 -29.39 37.99
CA HIS A 455 5.94 -29.93 37.18
C HIS A 455 5.56 -31.30 36.60
N LEU A 456 5.24 -31.34 35.31
CA LEU A 456 4.81 -32.52 34.56
C LEU A 456 5.85 -32.92 33.51
N HIS A 457 5.79 -34.16 33.02
CA HIS A 457 6.65 -34.60 31.92
C HIS A 457 5.81 -34.95 30.71
N CYS A 458 6.29 -34.62 29.52
CA CYS A 458 5.62 -35.07 28.29
C CYS A 458 5.79 -36.59 28.14
N GLU A 459 4.69 -37.31 27.96
CA GLU A 459 4.69 -38.77 27.80
C GLU A 459 5.40 -39.25 26.51
N LYS A 460 5.54 -38.37 25.51
CA LYS A 460 6.14 -38.70 24.21
C LYS A 460 7.65 -38.49 24.16
N CYS A 461 8.19 -37.47 24.83
CA CYS A 461 9.62 -37.12 24.76
C CYS A 461 10.32 -36.99 26.13
N GLY A 462 9.60 -37.13 27.24
CA GLY A 462 10.16 -37.06 28.59
C GLY A 462 10.57 -35.66 29.06
N ALA A 463 10.30 -34.60 28.29
CA ALA A 463 10.64 -33.22 28.66
C ALA A 463 9.87 -32.78 29.92
N GLY A 464 10.57 -32.22 30.91
CA GLY A 464 9.99 -31.62 32.11
C GLY A 464 9.44 -30.22 31.83
N LEU A 465 8.16 -29.99 32.12
CA LEU A 465 7.38 -28.83 31.72
C LEU A 465 6.47 -28.39 32.87
N HIS A 466 6.12 -27.11 32.91
CA HIS A 466 5.06 -26.65 33.80
C HIS A 466 3.66 -27.06 33.26
N ARG A 467 2.66 -27.26 34.13
CA ARG A 467 1.30 -27.72 33.78
C ARG A 467 0.66 -26.88 32.68
N GLY A 468 0.87 -25.56 32.74
CA GLY A 468 0.37 -24.61 31.73
C GLY A 468 1.04 -24.72 30.35
N GLU A 469 2.20 -25.39 30.24
CA GLU A 469 3.00 -25.49 29.02
C GLU A 469 2.75 -26.80 28.25
N VAL A 470 2.17 -27.81 28.91
CA VAL A 470 2.00 -29.17 28.36
C VAL A 470 1.13 -29.19 27.09
N GLU A 471 0.04 -28.42 27.07
CA GLU A 471 -0.86 -28.34 25.90
C GLU A 471 -0.11 -27.75 24.69
N LYS A 472 0.59 -26.64 24.91
CA LYS A 472 1.37 -25.97 23.87
C LYS A 472 2.53 -26.83 23.37
N HIS A 473 3.26 -27.48 24.29
CA HIS A 473 4.32 -28.42 23.96
C HIS A 473 3.81 -29.54 23.04
N SER A 474 2.65 -30.11 23.37
CA SER A 474 2.04 -31.18 22.57
C SER A 474 1.68 -30.71 21.16
N LYS A 475 1.08 -29.52 21.02
CA LYS A 475 0.74 -28.92 19.72
C LYS A 475 1.98 -28.61 18.88
N VAL A 476 3.01 -28.02 19.48
CA VAL A 476 4.21 -27.56 18.75
C VAL A 476 5.15 -28.71 18.37
N PHE A 477 5.31 -29.72 19.24
CA PHE A 477 6.32 -30.76 19.08
C PHE A 477 5.76 -32.12 18.65
N HIS A 478 4.47 -32.39 18.87
CA HIS A 478 3.88 -33.71 18.68
C HIS A 478 2.65 -33.75 17.77
N GLU A 479 2.15 -32.61 17.31
CA GLU A 479 1.05 -32.54 16.35
C GLU A 479 1.58 -32.71 14.91
N PRO A 480 1.09 -33.71 14.15
CA PRO A 480 1.55 -33.95 12.79
C PRO A 480 1.10 -32.84 11.82
N LEU A 481 1.99 -32.44 10.91
CA LEU A 481 1.68 -31.41 9.91
C LEU A 481 1.01 -32.04 8.69
N ARG A 482 -0.14 -31.49 8.29
CA ARG A 482 -0.84 -31.88 7.06
C ARG A 482 -0.42 -31.00 5.90
N CYS A 483 0.24 -31.59 4.91
CA CYS A 483 0.50 -30.95 3.62
C CYS A 483 -0.81 -30.81 2.84
N PRO A 484 -1.03 -29.70 2.10
CA PRO A 484 -2.13 -29.57 1.13
C PRO A 484 -2.15 -30.67 0.06
N CYS A 485 -1.02 -31.36 -0.14
CA CYS A 485 -0.86 -32.53 -0.99
C CYS A 485 -1.41 -33.85 -0.40
N GLY A 486 -1.93 -33.84 0.83
CA GLY A 486 -2.51 -35.00 1.51
C GLY A 486 -1.54 -35.81 2.38
N ILE A 487 -0.25 -35.46 2.39
CA ILE A 487 0.78 -36.12 3.21
C ILE A 487 0.72 -35.59 4.64
N LEU A 488 0.81 -36.50 5.61
CA LEU A 488 0.88 -36.20 7.03
C LEU A 488 2.32 -36.46 7.49
N LEU A 489 2.99 -35.41 7.98
CA LEU A 489 4.39 -35.45 8.39
C LEU A 489 4.47 -35.43 9.91
N GLU A 490 5.03 -36.50 10.49
CA GLU A 490 5.39 -36.56 11.90
C GLU A 490 6.80 -35.99 12.10
N LYS A 491 7.01 -35.28 13.22
CA LYS A 491 8.22 -34.49 13.46
C LYS A 491 9.50 -35.34 13.62
N GLU A 492 9.38 -36.65 13.86
CA GLU A 492 10.51 -37.60 13.89
C GLU A 492 11.28 -37.67 12.56
N HIS A 493 10.67 -37.20 11.46
CA HIS A 493 11.29 -37.16 10.13
C HIS A 493 11.90 -35.77 9.78
N MET A 494 11.96 -34.82 10.73
CA MET A 494 12.45 -33.45 10.52
C MET A 494 13.80 -33.18 11.25
N VAL A 495 14.75 -34.11 11.13
CA VAL A 495 16.16 -33.88 11.53
C VAL A 495 16.93 -33.24 10.39
#